data_AF-B4KSQ6-F1
#
_entry.id   AF-B4KSQ6-F1
#
_cell.length_a   1.000
_cell.length_b   1.000
_cell.length_c   1.000
_cell.angle_alpha   90.00
_cell.angle_beta   90.00
_cell.angle_gamma   90.00
#
_symmetry.space_group_name_H-M   'P 1'
#
loop_
_entity.id
_entity.type
_entity.pdbx_description
1 polymer ?
#
loop_
_entity_poly.entity_id
_entity_poly.type
_entity_poly.pdbx_seq_one_letter_code
_entity_poly.pdbx_strand_id
1 'polypeptide(L)'
;MTTAKNLVCLSIILAVGVAGAKAEQKRPITETCLVCMCEALSGCNATAVCVNGACGIFRLTWDQWVDSGRLTVGEEPPQSENSFTNCANDPYCSADTLQNYMVKYGQDCNGDEQVDCYDYGAIHYMGPFNCQADMPYNYESIFKNCLKRAKKQQQQQQ
;
A
#
# COMPACT_ATOMS: atom_id res chain seq x y z
N MET A 1 52.47 6.71 58.34
CA MET A 1 52.71 7.04 56.93
C MET A 1 51.88 6.11 56.05
N THR A 2 51.31 6.68 54.99
CA THR A 2 50.68 6.07 53.81
C THR A 2 49.37 5.29 53.95
N THR A 3 48.30 6.05 53.70
CA THR A 3 46.98 5.73 53.17
C THR A 3 47.02 4.85 51.93
N ALA A 4 46.11 3.87 51.80
CA ALA A 4 45.74 3.29 50.51
C ALA A 4 44.20 3.30 50.39
N LYS A 5 43.71 4.23 49.57
CA LYS A 5 42.32 4.30 49.10
C LYS A 5 42.12 3.21 48.06
N ASN A 6 41.40 2.15 48.38
CA ASN A 6 40.90 1.22 47.37
C ASN A 6 39.48 1.62 47.01
N LEU A 7 39.36 2.46 45.97
CA LEU A 7 38.11 2.63 45.24
C LEU A 7 37.76 1.30 44.59
N VAL A 8 36.77 0.60 45.13
CA VAL A 8 36.06 -0.45 44.39
C VAL A 8 35.10 0.28 43.45
N CYS A 9 35.47 0.39 42.18
CA CYS A 9 34.55 0.84 41.13
C CYS A 9 33.40 -0.16 41.04
N LEU A 10 32.24 0.21 41.58
CA LEU A 10 30.97 -0.44 41.29
C LEU A 10 30.59 -0.09 39.85
N SER A 11 31.03 -0.93 38.91
CA SER A 11 30.58 -0.89 37.53
C SER A 11 29.13 -1.40 37.46
N ILE A 12 28.17 -0.50 37.61
CA ILE A 12 26.76 -0.79 37.30
C ILE A 12 26.65 -0.88 35.78
N ILE A 13 26.70 -2.10 35.25
CA ILE A 13 26.36 -2.36 33.84
C ILE A 13 24.83 -2.23 33.73
N LEU A 14 24.36 -1.01 33.45
CA LEU A 14 23.00 -0.79 32.94
C LEU A 14 22.96 -1.36 31.53
N ALA A 15 22.60 -2.64 31.42
CA ALA A 15 22.15 -3.21 30.15
C ALA A 15 20.79 -2.56 29.81
N VAL A 16 20.84 -1.37 29.20
CA VAL A 16 19.67 -0.77 28.57
C VAL A 16 19.34 -1.65 27.37
N GLY A 17 18.44 -2.59 27.57
CA GLY A 17 17.85 -3.37 26.50
C GLY A 17 17.11 -2.41 25.57
N VAL A 18 17.71 -2.12 24.41
CA VAL A 18 17.00 -1.45 23.32
C VAL A 18 16.02 -2.48 22.77
N ALA A 19 14.80 -2.49 23.30
CA ALA A 19 13.69 -3.18 22.67
C ALA A 19 13.46 -2.50 21.31
N GLY A 20 13.94 -3.12 20.23
CA GLY A 20 13.64 -2.67 18.88
C GLY A 20 12.13 -2.72 18.68
N ALA A 21 11.49 -1.55 18.64
CA ALA A 21 10.10 -1.45 18.25
C ALA A 21 10.00 -1.90 16.79
N LYS A 22 9.40 -3.07 16.55
CA LYS A 22 8.98 -3.44 15.20
C LYS A 22 7.84 -2.50 14.83
N ALA A 23 8.08 -1.59 13.89
CA ALA A 23 7.01 -0.78 13.32
C ALA A 23 6.02 -1.72 12.61
N GLU A 24 4.77 -1.71 13.03
CA GLU A 24 3.70 -2.41 12.32
C GLU A 24 3.41 -1.64 11.03
N GLN A 25 3.60 -2.29 9.88
CA GLN A 25 3.29 -1.69 8.57
C GLN A 25 1.76 -1.59 8.45
N LYS A 26 1.23 -0.36 8.43
CA LYS A 26 -0.20 -0.13 8.17
C LYS A 26 -0.56 -0.70 6.79
N ARG A 27 -1.62 -1.52 6.75
CA ARG A 27 -2.21 -2.04 5.50
C ARG A 27 -3.67 -1.58 5.41
N PRO A 28 -3.91 -0.33 4.98
CA PRO A 28 -5.25 0.26 5.01
C PRO A 28 -6.23 -0.34 3.99
N ILE A 29 -5.75 -0.93 2.89
CA ILE A 29 -6.62 -1.49 1.85
C ILE A 29 -7.00 -2.92 2.20
N THR A 30 -8.29 -3.21 2.27
CA THR A 30 -8.78 -4.58 2.49
C THR A 30 -8.64 -5.44 1.23
N GLU A 31 -8.62 -6.77 1.39
CA GLU A 31 -8.59 -7.70 0.25
C GLU A 31 -9.78 -7.51 -0.70
N THR A 32 -10.98 -7.31 -0.15
CA THR A 32 -12.18 -6.99 -0.93
C THR A 32 -11.97 -5.73 -1.76
N CYS A 33 -11.33 -4.71 -1.19
CA CYS A 33 -11.06 -3.47 -1.90
C CYS A 33 -10.10 -3.68 -3.07
N LEU A 34 -9.00 -4.42 -2.86
CA LEU A 34 -8.06 -4.80 -3.92
C LEU A 34 -8.76 -5.56 -5.05
N VAL A 35 -9.61 -6.54 -4.72
CA VAL A 35 -10.39 -7.28 -5.73
C VAL A 35 -11.27 -6.35 -6.56
N CYS A 36 -11.98 -5.42 -5.92
CA CYS A 36 -12.84 -4.49 -6.66
C CYS A 36 -12.04 -3.50 -7.51
N MET A 37 -10.87 -3.06 -7.04
CA MET A 37 -9.95 -2.24 -7.85
C MET A 37 -9.48 -3.00 -9.10
N CYS A 38 -9.01 -4.24 -8.96
CA CYS A 38 -8.56 -4.99 -10.14
C CYS A 38 -9.69 -5.30 -11.11
N GLU A 39 -10.90 -5.55 -10.63
CA GLU A 39 -12.05 -5.82 -11.50
C GLU A 39 -12.33 -4.62 -12.40
N ALA A 40 -12.30 -3.41 -11.83
CA ALA A 40 -12.55 -2.16 -12.55
C ALA A 40 -11.40 -1.74 -13.48
N LEU A 41 -10.16 -2.15 -13.21
CA LEU A 41 -8.96 -1.70 -13.94
C LEU A 41 -8.50 -2.67 -15.04
N SER A 42 -8.60 -3.97 -14.77
CA SER A 42 -8.05 -5.01 -15.64
C SER A 42 -8.98 -6.22 -15.81
N GLY A 43 -10.14 -6.24 -15.15
CA GLY A 43 -10.93 -7.46 -14.98
C GLY A 43 -10.18 -8.50 -14.15
N CYS A 44 -9.31 -8.04 -13.24
CA CYS A 44 -8.36 -8.86 -12.50
C CYS A 44 -7.47 -9.76 -13.38
N ASN A 45 -7.12 -9.27 -14.58
CA ASN A 45 -6.22 -9.98 -15.48
C ASN A 45 -4.78 -9.89 -14.94
N ALA A 46 -4.29 -11.00 -14.39
CA ALA A 46 -2.93 -11.14 -13.87
C ALA A 46 -1.86 -11.38 -14.96
N THR A 47 -2.20 -11.25 -16.24
CA THR A 47 -1.20 -11.30 -17.33
C THR A 47 -0.23 -10.15 -17.15
N ALA A 48 1.07 -10.45 -17.15
CA ALA A 48 2.12 -9.43 -17.13
C ALA A 48 2.07 -8.59 -18.42
N VAL A 49 1.50 -7.39 -18.33
CA VAL A 49 1.33 -6.48 -19.47
C VAL A 49 1.31 -5.03 -19.00
N CYS A 50 1.92 -4.15 -19.79
CA CYS A 50 1.83 -2.70 -19.63
C CYS A 50 1.05 -2.12 -20.81
N VAL A 51 0.01 -1.34 -20.50
CA VAL A 51 -0.82 -0.64 -21.48
C VAL A 51 -0.73 0.84 -21.18
N ASN A 52 -0.20 1.63 -22.12
CA ASN A 52 -0.03 3.08 -21.97
C ASN A 52 0.73 3.49 -20.68
N GLY A 53 1.76 2.74 -20.29
CA GLY A 53 2.57 3.03 -19.10
C GLY A 53 1.96 2.55 -17.76
N ALA A 54 0.78 1.95 -17.78
CA ALA A 54 0.13 1.34 -16.62
C ALA A 54 0.21 -0.20 -16.70
N CYS A 55 0.73 -0.84 -15.66
CA CYS A 55 1.14 -2.24 -15.71
C CYS A 55 0.35 -3.15 -14.74
N GLY A 56 0.22 -4.42 -15.13
CA GLY A 56 -0.29 -5.50 -14.30
C GLY A 56 -1.76 -5.39 -13.88
N ILE A 57 -2.09 -6.19 -12.86
CA ILE A 57 -3.47 -6.43 -12.41
C ILE A 57 -4.15 -5.17 -11.87
N PHE A 58 -3.38 -4.25 -11.28
CA PHE A 58 -3.86 -2.97 -10.77
C PHE A 58 -3.55 -1.79 -11.68
N ARG A 59 -3.06 -1.99 -12.91
CA ARG A 59 -2.71 -0.85 -13.81
C ARG A 59 -1.84 0.20 -13.11
N LEU A 60 -0.86 -0.27 -12.34
CA LEU A 60 0.03 0.57 -11.55
C LEU A 60 0.89 1.42 -12.48
N THR A 61 1.05 2.71 -12.15
CA THR A 61 1.92 3.64 -12.88
C THR A 61 3.28 3.81 -12.21
N TRP A 62 4.25 4.32 -12.96
CA TRP A 62 5.60 4.58 -12.46
C TRP A 62 5.60 5.50 -11.24
N ASP A 63 4.82 6.59 -11.27
CA ASP A 63 4.80 7.59 -10.19
C ASP A 63 4.24 7.00 -8.90
N GLN A 64 3.18 6.18 -8.99
CA GLN A 64 2.65 5.47 -7.83
C GLN A 64 3.69 4.53 -7.23
N TRP A 65 4.45 3.81 -8.06
CA TRP A 65 5.51 2.93 -7.60
C TRP A 65 6.66 3.69 -6.91
N VAL A 66 7.09 4.81 -7.50
CA VAL A 66 8.14 5.67 -6.93
C VAL A 66 7.71 6.22 -5.56
N ASP A 67 6.49 6.75 -5.48
CA ASP A 67 5.96 7.34 -4.25
C ASP A 67 5.71 6.34 -3.13
N SER A 68 5.61 5.06 -3.48
CA SER A 68 5.39 3.94 -2.56
C SER A 68 6.68 3.28 -2.08
N GLY A 69 7.83 3.87 -2.40
CA GLY A 69 9.15 3.39 -1.95
C GLY A 69 9.87 2.46 -2.92
N ARG A 70 9.41 2.37 -4.18
CA ARG A 70 10.04 1.58 -5.24
C ARG A 70 10.23 0.10 -4.86
N LEU A 71 9.14 -0.55 -4.45
CA LEU A 71 9.15 -1.95 -4.06
C LEU A 71 9.67 -2.84 -5.21
N THR A 72 10.33 -3.92 -4.86
CA THR A 72 10.95 -4.83 -5.82
C THR A 72 10.57 -6.28 -5.55
N VAL A 73 10.73 -7.14 -6.56
CA VAL A 73 10.57 -8.58 -6.40
C VAL A 73 11.92 -9.27 -6.21
N GLY A 74 12.02 -10.16 -5.23
CA GLY A 74 13.28 -10.86 -4.92
C GLY A 74 14.38 -9.90 -4.43
N GLU A 75 15.59 -10.07 -4.97
CA GLU A 75 16.78 -9.27 -4.57
C GLU A 75 17.16 -8.21 -5.61
N GLU A 76 16.26 -7.85 -6.54
CA GLU A 76 16.56 -6.83 -7.54
C GLU A 76 16.69 -5.43 -6.91
N PRO A 77 17.62 -4.58 -7.37
CA PRO A 77 17.81 -3.25 -6.84
C PRO A 77 16.72 -2.29 -7.35
N PRO A 78 16.14 -1.41 -6.51
CA PRO A 78 15.07 -0.48 -6.92
C PRO A 78 15.42 0.51 -8.03
N GLN A 79 16.69 0.60 -8.43
CA GLN A 79 17.17 1.47 -9.51
C GLN A 79 17.29 0.73 -10.85
N SER A 80 17.04 -0.58 -10.89
CA SER A 80 17.02 -1.33 -12.15
C SER A 80 15.90 -0.82 -13.07
N GLU A 81 16.19 -0.76 -14.36
CA GLU A 81 15.25 -0.31 -15.39
C GLU A 81 13.96 -1.15 -15.40
N ASN A 82 14.04 -2.41 -14.99
CA ASN A 82 12.90 -3.34 -14.98
C ASN A 82 12.20 -3.46 -13.62
N SER A 83 12.71 -2.83 -12.54
CA SER A 83 12.11 -3.03 -11.21
C SER A 83 10.66 -2.59 -11.11
N PHE A 84 10.32 -1.47 -11.76
CA PHE A 84 8.93 -1.04 -11.84
C PHE A 84 8.06 -2.07 -12.55
N THR A 85 8.45 -2.49 -13.75
CA THR A 85 7.60 -3.39 -14.56
C THR A 85 7.50 -4.77 -13.93
N ASN A 86 8.57 -5.27 -13.30
CA ASN A 86 8.56 -6.52 -12.55
C ASN A 86 7.61 -6.44 -11.35
N CYS A 87 7.75 -5.41 -10.50
CA CYS A 87 6.87 -5.23 -9.34
C CYS A 87 5.40 -4.98 -9.74
N ALA A 88 5.17 -4.12 -10.73
CA ALA A 88 3.82 -3.77 -11.16
C ALA A 88 3.06 -4.95 -11.77
N ASN A 89 3.77 -5.91 -12.39
CA ASN A 89 3.17 -7.13 -12.95
C ASN A 89 3.09 -8.29 -11.94
N ASP A 90 3.79 -8.20 -10.80
CA ASP A 90 3.63 -9.15 -9.70
C ASP A 90 2.43 -8.77 -8.81
N PRO A 91 1.43 -9.66 -8.63
CA PRO A 91 0.23 -9.33 -7.86
C PRO A 91 0.49 -8.92 -6.40
N TYR A 92 1.54 -9.47 -5.77
CA TYR A 92 1.85 -9.17 -4.37
C TYR A 92 2.60 -7.85 -4.25
N CYS A 93 3.65 -7.64 -5.05
CA CYS A 93 4.42 -6.39 -5.05
C CYS A 93 3.57 -5.19 -5.45
N SER A 94 2.69 -5.36 -6.45
CA SER A 94 1.75 -4.31 -6.86
C SER A 94 0.68 -4.01 -5.79
N ALA A 95 0.16 -5.03 -5.09
CA ALA A 95 -0.73 -4.81 -3.96
C ALA A 95 -0.03 -4.07 -2.81
N ASP A 96 1.19 -4.47 -2.45
CA ASP A 96 2.00 -3.80 -1.42
C ASP A 96 2.36 -2.36 -1.80
N THR A 97 2.58 -2.12 -3.10
CA THR A 97 2.76 -0.76 -3.62
C THR A 97 1.53 0.08 -3.33
N LEU A 98 0.32 -0.41 -3.64
CA LEU A 98 -0.91 0.31 -3.32
C LEU A 98 -1.09 0.52 -1.81
N GLN A 99 -0.76 -0.46 -0.97
CA GLN A 99 -0.80 -0.28 0.49
C GLN A 99 0.06 0.90 0.93
N ASN A 100 1.32 0.96 0.47
CA ASN A 100 2.24 2.05 0.78
C ASN A 100 1.74 3.39 0.21
N TYR A 101 1.19 3.38 -1.00
CA TYR A 101 0.59 4.56 -1.62
C TYR A 101 -0.55 5.14 -0.76
N MET A 102 -1.43 4.28 -0.23
CA MET A 102 -2.55 4.71 0.60
C MET A 102 -2.14 5.06 2.03
N VAL A 103 -1.04 4.51 2.54
CA VAL A 103 -0.44 5.02 3.79
C VAL A 103 0.05 6.47 3.60
N LYS A 104 0.61 6.79 2.43
CA LYS A 104 1.12 8.14 2.13
C LYS A 104 0.02 9.14 1.79
N TYR A 105 -1.00 8.71 1.03
CA TYR A 105 -1.97 9.61 0.40
C TYR A 105 -3.44 9.38 0.81
N GLY A 106 -3.72 8.40 1.67
CA GLY A 106 -5.07 8.15 2.17
C GLY A 106 -5.67 9.39 2.81
N GLN A 107 -6.84 9.80 2.30
CA GLN A 107 -7.59 10.98 2.72
C GLN A 107 -9.05 10.79 2.33
N ASP A 108 -9.96 11.54 2.97
CA ASP A 108 -11.37 11.55 2.62
C ASP A 108 -11.56 12.30 1.29
N CYS A 109 -11.95 11.56 0.25
CA CYS A 109 -12.16 12.07 -1.10
C CYS A 109 -13.64 12.28 -1.42
N ASN A 110 -14.55 11.68 -0.65
CA ASN A 110 -15.99 11.72 -0.92
C ASN A 110 -16.78 12.61 0.07
N GLY A 111 -16.13 13.11 1.12
CA GLY A 111 -16.70 13.99 2.14
C GLY A 111 -17.55 13.28 3.20
N ASP A 112 -17.38 11.97 3.41
CA ASP A 112 -18.15 11.18 4.39
C ASP A 112 -17.48 11.02 5.77
N GLU A 113 -16.36 11.73 5.97
CA GLU A 113 -15.55 11.74 7.19
C GLU A 113 -14.85 10.40 7.49
N GLN A 114 -14.89 9.44 6.57
CA GLN A 114 -14.15 8.19 6.63
C GLN A 114 -13.05 8.17 5.57
N VAL A 115 -12.04 7.34 5.82
CA VAL A 115 -11.03 7.02 4.80
C VAL A 115 -11.11 5.52 4.55
N ASP A 116 -11.85 5.16 3.51
CA ASP A 116 -12.23 3.79 3.21
C ASP A 116 -11.94 3.38 1.76
N CYS A 117 -12.49 2.25 1.34
CA CYS A 117 -12.26 1.73 0.00
C CYS A 117 -12.74 2.67 -1.12
N TYR A 118 -13.80 3.45 -0.91
CA TYR A 118 -14.27 4.42 -1.89
C TYR A 118 -13.19 5.48 -2.16
N ASP A 119 -12.52 5.96 -1.11
CA ASP A 119 -11.43 6.92 -1.23
C ASP A 119 -10.20 6.30 -1.87
N TYR A 120 -9.80 5.10 -1.43
CA TYR A 120 -8.64 4.43 -2.02
C TYR A 120 -8.84 4.14 -3.52
N GLY A 121 -10.06 3.78 -3.94
CA GLY A 121 -10.40 3.64 -5.36
C GLY A 121 -10.21 4.95 -6.12
N ALA A 122 -10.73 6.05 -5.58
CA ALA A 122 -10.60 7.37 -6.18
C ALA A 122 -9.14 7.85 -6.24
N ILE A 123 -8.37 7.69 -5.16
CA ILE A 123 -6.95 8.05 -5.10
C ILE A 123 -6.13 7.25 -6.12
N HIS A 124 -6.39 5.95 -6.24
CA HIS A 124 -5.66 5.12 -7.19
C HIS A 124 -5.94 5.54 -8.64
N TYR A 125 -7.20 5.81 -8.98
CA TYR A 125 -7.59 6.08 -10.35
C TYR A 125 -7.34 7.55 -10.76
N MET A 126 -7.74 8.49 -9.91
CA MET A 126 -7.69 9.94 -10.21
C MET A 126 -6.40 10.59 -9.73
N GLY A 127 -5.64 9.92 -8.86
CA GLY A 127 -4.53 10.51 -8.13
C GLY A 127 -4.98 11.28 -6.89
N PRO A 128 -4.09 11.45 -5.90
CA PRO A 128 -4.45 12.01 -4.60
C PRO A 128 -4.88 13.48 -4.65
N PHE A 129 -4.34 14.25 -5.59
CA PHE A 129 -4.67 15.69 -5.70
C PHE A 129 -5.94 15.96 -6.51
N ASN A 130 -6.56 14.93 -7.08
CA ASN A 130 -7.76 15.05 -7.92
C ASN A 130 -8.83 14.02 -7.54
N CYS A 131 -8.72 13.38 -6.38
CA CYS A 131 -9.61 12.28 -5.98
C CYS A 131 -11.06 12.70 -5.69
N GLN A 132 -11.30 14.01 -5.50
CA GLN A 132 -12.65 14.57 -5.32
C GLN A 132 -13.37 14.85 -6.66
N ALA A 133 -12.67 14.71 -7.79
CA ALA A 133 -13.28 14.87 -9.11
C ALA A 133 -14.09 13.62 -9.50
N ASP A 134 -15.06 13.81 -10.40
CA ASP A 134 -15.87 12.71 -10.92
C ASP A 134 -14.99 11.67 -11.62
N MET A 135 -15.10 10.42 -11.17
CA MET A 135 -14.44 9.29 -11.82
C MET A 135 -15.15 8.93 -13.12
N PRO A 136 -14.44 8.38 -14.13
CA PRO A 136 -15.08 7.88 -15.34
C PRO A 136 -16.11 6.79 -15.03
N TYR A 137 -17.31 6.94 -15.63
CA TYR A 137 -18.46 6.07 -15.36
C TYR A 137 -18.15 4.58 -15.44
N ASN A 138 -17.37 4.14 -16.43
CA ASN A 138 -17.04 2.72 -16.61
C ASN A 138 -16.24 2.17 -15.42
N TYR A 139 -15.22 2.91 -14.95
CA TYR A 139 -14.44 2.51 -13.79
C TYR A 139 -15.31 2.51 -12.53
N GLU A 140 -15.97 3.64 -12.26
CA GLU A 140 -16.74 3.84 -11.04
C GLU A 140 -17.88 2.83 -10.90
N SER A 141 -18.60 2.57 -11.99
CA SER A 141 -19.72 1.61 -12.00
C SER A 141 -19.25 0.20 -11.66
N ILE A 142 -18.17 -0.29 -12.30
CA ILE A 142 -17.65 -1.64 -12.02
C ILE A 142 -17.17 -1.72 -10.57
N PHE A 143 -16.40 -0.73 -10.13
CA PHE A 143 -15.84 -0.66 -8.78
C PHE A 143 -16.92 -0.67 -7.69
N LYS A 144 -17.89 0.27 -7.76
CA LYS A 144 -18.97 0.38 -6.76
C LYS A 144 -19.89 -0.85 -6.79
N ASN A 145 -20.14 -1.43 -7.96
CA ASN A 145 -20.93 -2.66 -8.07
C ASN A 145 -20.24 -3.84 -7.40
N CYS A 146 -18.92 -3.99 -7.57
CA CYS A 146 -18.15 -5.00 -6.86
C CYS A 146 -18.27 -4.85 -5.34
N LEU A 147 -18.05 -3.64 -4.80
CA LEU A 147 -18.17 -3.39 -3.36
C LEU A 147 -19.56 -3.71 -2.83
N LYS A 148 -20.60 -3.33 -3.58
CA LYS A 148 -21.99 -3.63 -3.23
C LYS A 148 -22.27 -5.14 -3.18
N ARG A 149 -21.73 -5.92 -4.13
CA ARG A 149 -21.85 -7.39 -4.13
C ARG A 149 -21.14 -8.00 -2.93
N ALA A 150 -19.91 -7.57 -2.65
CA ALA A 150 -19.13 -8.07 -1.52
C ALA A 150 -19.82 -7.80 -0.17
N LYS A 151 -20.33 -6.57 0.03
CA LYS A 151 -21.11 -6.21 1.24
C LYS A 151 -22.33 -7.13 1.45
N LYS A 152 -23.07 -7.44 0.38
CA LYS A 152 -24.22 -8.35 0.46
C LYS A 152 -23.81 -9.78 0.83
N GLN A 153 -22.71 -10.28 0.29
CA GLN A 153 -22.21 -11.62 0.59
C GLN A 153 -21.76 -11.74 2.04
N GLN A 154 -21.08 -10.72 2.58
CA GLN A 154 -20.67 -10.67 3.98
C GLN A 154 -21.87 -10.68 4.93
N GLN A 155 -22.95 -9.94 4.62
CA GLN A 155 -24.18 -9.93 5.42
C GLN A 155 -24.92 -11.28 5.40
N GLN A 156 -24.80 -12.06 4.33
CA GLN A 156 -25.44 -13.37 4.22
C GLN A 156 -24.67 -14.48 4.96
N GLN A 157 -23.42 -14.22 5.37
CA GLN A 157 -22.56 -15.15 6.09
C GLN A 157 -22.55 -14.89 7.61
N GLN A 158 -23.28 -13.88 8.06
CA GLN A 158 -23.51 -13.51 9.47
C GLN A 158 -24.92 -13.93 9.88
#